data_AF-A0A535SXE3-F1
#
_entry.id   AF-A0A535SXE3-F1
#
_cell.length_a   1.000
_cell.length_b   1.000
_cell.length_c   1.000
_cell.angle_alpha   90.00
_cell.angle_beta   90.00
_cell.angle_gamma   90.00
#
_symmetry.space_group_name_H-M   'P 1'
#
loop_
_entity.id
_entity.type
_entity.pdbx_description
1 polymer ?
#
loop_
_entity_poly.entity_id
_entity_poly.type
_entity_poly.pdbx_seq_one_letter_code
_entity_poly.pdbx_strand_id
1 'polypeptide(L)'
;MRKYLALAAAVVVGIALVGRRLMRPRVDKRRSEHVSQSEESYRSAGTRILILGAGFGGLAAALKLDQQLRPSDDTSILAVDRNNDMLFTPLLWTVANGRTSPNNVVVPIRNFQKG
;
A
#
# COMPACT_ATOMS: atom_id res chain seq x y z
N MET A 1 20.46 -53.16 3.80
CA MET A 1 20.21 -52.10 4.80
C MET A 1 20.06 -50.68 4.23
N ARG A 2 20.78 -50.28 3.16
CA ARG A 2 20.71 -48.91 2.60
C ARG A 2 19.36 -48.48 1.99
N LYS A 3 18.52 -49.42 1.54
CA LYS A 3 17.21 -49.13 0.92
C LYS A 3 16.16 -48.60 1.92
N TYR A 4 16.22 -49.04 3.18
CA TYR A 4 15.29 -48.60 4.23
C TYR A 4 15.60 -47.18 4.72
N LEU A 5 16.88 -46.78 4.71
CA LEU A 5 17.33 -45.43 5.05
C LEU A 5 16.81 -44.37 4.06
N ALA A 6 16.80 -44.68 2.76
CA ALA A 6 16.29 -43.77 1.73
C ALA A 6 14.76 -43.55 1.86
N LEU A 7 14.04 -44.61 2.23
CA LEU A 7 12.59 -44.56 2.39
C LEU A 7 12.18 -43.74 3.62
N ALA A 8 12.92 -43.85 4.73
CA ALA A 8 12.72 -43.02 5.91
C ALA A 8 12.97 -41.52 5.64
N ALA A 9 14.02 -41.18 4.87
CA ALA A 9 14.32 -39.79 4.52
C ALA A 9 13.22 -39.15 3.67
N ALA A 10 12.66 -39.89 2.70
CA ALA A 10 11.57 -39.40 1.86
C ALA A 10 10.30 -39.10 2.66
N VAL A 11 9.98 -39.92 3.67
CA VAL A 11 8.84 -39.71 4.56
C VAL A 11 9.02 -38.46 5.41
N VAL A 12 10.22 -38.26 5.99
CA VAL A 12 10.52 -37.06 6.80
C VAL A 12 10.43 -35.78 5.98
N VAL A 13 10.98 -35.79 4.75
CA VAL A 13 10.89 -34.64 3.84
C VAL A 13 9.44 -34.36 3.43
N GLY A 14 8.65 -35.41 3.16
CA GLY A 14 7.22 -35.29 2.85
C GLY A 14 6.43 -34.67 3.99
N ILE A 15 6.64 -35.13 5.22
CA ILE A 15 5.99 -34.59 6.42
C ILE A 15 6.41 -33.14 6.66
N ALA A 16 7.70 -32.80 6.49
CA ALA A 16 8.19 -31.43 6.64
C ALA A 16 7.58 -30.47 5.60
N LEU A 17 7.46 -30.89 4.34
CA LEU A 17 6.83 -30.10 3.27
C LEU A 17 5.34 -29.87 3.52
N VAL A 18 4.62 -30.90 3.99
CA VAL A 18 3.19 -30.80 4.32
C VAL A 18 2.97 -29.92 5.56
N GLY A 19 3.77 -30.10 6.61
CA GLY A 19 3.73 -29.26 7.81
C GLY A 19 3.98 -27.79 7.49
N ARG A 20 4.95 -27.50 6.61
CA ARG A 20 5.26 -26.13 6.17
C ARG A 20 4.14 -25.53 5.29
N ARG A 21 3.36 -26.36 4.59
CA ARG A 21 2.19 -25.93 3.81
C ARG A 21 0.97 -25.64 4.70
N LEU A 22 0.82 -26.39 5.79
CA LEU A 22 -0.23 -26.19 6.79
C LEU A 22 0.05 -24.98 7.71
N MET A 23 1.32 -24.68 7.98
CA MET A 23 1.72 -23.51 8.80
C MET A 23 1.85 -22.21 8.01
N ARG A 24 1.31 -22.11 6.79
CA ARG A 24 1.20 -20.80 6.15
C ARG A 24 0.27 -19.92 7.01
N PRO A 25 0.74 -18.79 7.54
CA PRO A 25 -0.11 -17.93 8.34
C PRO A 25 -1.31 -17.56 7.49
N ARG A 26 -2.50 -17.73 8.08
CA ARG A 26 -3.76 -17.33 7.47
C ARG A 26 -3.72 -15.81 7.37
N VAL A 27 -3.36 -15.28 6.19
CA VAL A 27 -3.49 -13.85 5.89
C VAL A 27 -4.96 -13.52 6.08
N ASP A 28 -5.26 -12.81 7.16
CA ASP A 28 -6.62 -12.53 7.58
C ASP A 28 -7.28 -11.58 6.58
N LYS A 29 -8.12 -12.18 5.73
CA LYS A 29 -8.83 -11.48 4.65
C LYS A 29 -9.96 -10.57 5.19
N ARG A 30 -10.27 -10.60 6.50
CA ARG A 30 -11.28 -9.73 7.13
C ARG A 30 -10.81 -8.30 7.42
N ARG A 31 -9.51 -7.98 7.24
CA ARG A 31 -8.98 -6.62 7.37
C ARG A 31 -9.18 -5.72 6.14
N SER A 32 -9.99 -6.15 5.17
CA SER A 32 -10.31 -5.40 3.96
C SER A 32 -11.36 -4.29 4.17
N GLU A 33 -11.60 -3.87 5.42
CA GLU A 33 -12.35 -2.65 5.71
C GLU A 33 -11.36 -1.58 6.15
N HIS A 34 -11.23 -0.61 5.26
CA HIS A 34 -10.16 0.35 5.19
C HIS A 34 -10.30 1.45 6.22
N VAL A 35 -9.22 1.68 6.95
CA VAL A 35 -9.09 2.77 7.91
C VAL A 35 -7.87 3.57 7.45
N SER A 36 -7.96 4.90 7.46
CA SER A 36 -6.78 5.76 7.34
C SER A 36 -5.69 5.17 8.22
N GLN A 37 -4.61 4.63 7.62
CA GLN A 37 -3.58 3.98 8.42
C GLN A 37 -3.09 5.01 9.44
N SER A 38 -3.31 4.73 10.72
CA SER A 38 -2.77 5.55 11.79
C SER A 38 -1.25 5.62 11.61
N GLU A 39 -0.64 6.68 12.10
CA GLU A 39 0.81 6.80 12.10
C GLU A 39 1.49 5.54 12.68
N GLU A 40 0.83 4.91 13.66
CA GLU A 40 1.23 3.63 14.24
C GLU A 40 1.26 2.47 13.22
N SER A 41 0.23 2.31 12.38
CA SER A 41 0.21 1.29 11.33
C SER A 41 1.34 1.49 10.33
N TYR A 42 1.56 2.73 9.88
CA TYR A 42 2.69 3.06 9.01
C TYR A 42 4.01 2.72 9.70
N ARG A 43 4.18 3.07 10.98
CA ARG A 43 5.40 2.79 11.75
C ARG A 43 5.64 1.29 11.95
N SER A 44 4.58 0.48 12.02
CA SER A 44 4.64 -0.97 12.24
C SER A 44 4.98 -1.81 11.00
N ALA A 45 4.82 -1.24 9.79
CA ALA A 45 5.10 -1.96 8.55
C ALA A 45 6.60 -2.27 8.40
N GLY A 46 6.90 -3.47 7.92
CA GLY A 46 8.27 -3.92 7.64
C GLY A 46 8.97 -3.04 6.60
N THR A 47 8.24 -2.61 5.56
CA THR A 47 8.72 -1.63 4.57
C THR A 47 7.85 -0.37 4.59
N ARG A 48 8.50 0.79 4.65
CA ARG A 48 7.82 2.09 4.77
C ARG A 48 8.23 2.99 3.61
N ILE A 49 7.25 3.39 2.81
CA ILE A 49 7.46 4.27 1.66
C ILE A 49 6.91 5.65 2.03
N LEU A 50 7.77 6.66 2.04
CA LEU A 50 7.39 8.05 2.25
C LEU A 50 7.44 8.80 0.92
N ILE A 51 6.32 9.42 0.55
CA ILE A 51 6.21 10.28 -0.62
C ILE A 51 6.09 11.72 -0.11
N LEU A 52 7.07 12.54 -0.47
CA LEU A 52 7.08 13.97 -0.15
C LEU A 52 6.50 14.76 -1.32
N GLY A 53 5.34 15.37 -1.08
CA GLY A 53 4.53 16.08 -2.07
C GLY A 53 3.35 15.23 -2.57
N ALA A 54 2.16 15.80 -2.54
CA ALA A 54 0.90 15.24 -3.00
C ALA A 54 0.30 16.05 -4.19
N GLY A 55 1.19 16.52 -5.07
CA GLY A 55 0.81 17.01 -6.39
C GLY A 55 0.52 15.85 -7.36
N PHE A 56 0.48 16.17 -8.66
CA PHE A 56 0.22 15.18 -9.73
C PHE A 56 1.12 13.94 -9.65
N GLY A 57 2.44 14.14 -9.55
CA GLY A 57 3.40 13.04 -9.54
C GLY A 57 3.33 12.23 -8.25
N GLY A 58 3.24 12.89 -7.10
CA GLY A 58 3.21 12.23 -5.80
C GLY A 58 1.97 11.35 -5.60
N LEU A 59 0.79 11.86 -5.94
CA LEU A 59 -0.45 11.08 -5.87
C LEU A 59 -0.49 9.98 -6.92
N ALA A 60 -0.02 10.24 -8.16
CA ALA A 60 0.07 9.20 -9.17
C ALA A 60 1.01 8.07 -8.75
N ALA A 61 2.16 8.40 -8.15
CA ALA A 61 3.10 7.42 -7.61
C ALA A 61 2.48 6.63 -6.46
N ALA A 62 1.82 7.30 -5.50
CA ALA A 62 1.13 6.65 -4.39
C ALA A 62 0.10 5.62 -4.89
N LEU A 63 -0.77 6.04 -5.80
CA LEU A 63 -1.81 5.17 -6.38
C LEU A 63 -1.21 4.03 -7.20
N LYS A 64 -0.12 4.27 -7.93
CA LYS A 64 0.51 3.22 -8.73
C LYS A 64 1.23 2.19 -7.87
N LEU A 65 1.90 2.63 -6.82
CA LEU A 65 2.54 1.77 -5.83
C LEU A 65 1.49 0.93 -5.11
N ASP A 66 0.40 1.54 -4.65
CA ASP A 66 -0.72 0.84 -4.01
C ASP A 66 -1.30 -0.27 -4.90
N GLN A 67 -1.49 -0.01 -6.21
CA GLN A 67 -1.93 -1.02 -7.17
C GLN A 67 -0.92 -2.16 -7.40
N GLN A 68 0.37 -1.90 -7.21
CA GLN A 68 1.44 -2.87 -7.46
C GLN A 68 1.76 -3.71 -6.22
N LEU A 69 1.58 -3.15 -5.03
CA LEU A 69 1.78 -3.83 -3.77
C LEU A 69 0.60 -4.74 -3.46
N ARG A 70 0.88 -5.93 -2.92
CA ARG A 70 -0.16 -6.82 -2.43
C ARG A 70 -0.44 -6.49 -0.96
N PRO A 71 -1.68 -6.68 -0.48
CA PRO A 71 -2.01 -6.49 0.94
C PRO A 71 -1.13 -7.30 1.92
N SER A 72 -0.49 -8.37 1.44
CA SER A 72 0.40 -9.22 2.24
C SER A 72 1.85 -8.73 2.35
N ASP A 73 2.25 -7.70 1.59
CA ASP A 73 3.66 -7.36 1.38
C ASP A 73 4.29 -6.59 2.56
N ASP A 74 3.61 -6.52 3.71
CA ASP A 74 4.05 -5.81 4.94
C ASP A 74 4.66 -4.44 4.62
N THR A 75 3.98 -3.71 3.74
CA THR A 75 4.43 -2.44 3.19
C THR A 75 3.36 -1.38 3.41
N SER A 76 3.77 -0.19 3.83
CA SER A 76 2.88 0.96 4.01
C SER A 76 3.39 2.19 3.26
N ILE A 77 2.47 2.94 2.66
CA ILE A 77 2.73 4.17 1.91
C ILE A 77 2.16 5.35 2.70
N LEU A 78 2.98 6.37 2.94
CA LEU A 78 2.58 7.64 3.51
C LEU A 78 2.91 8.77 2.53
N ALA A 79 1.92 9.57 2.17
CA ALA A 79 2.12 10.80 1.42
C ALA A 79 1.99 12.01 2.37
N VAL A 80 2.99 12.88 2.35
CA VAL A 80 3.02 14.12 3.15
C VAL A 80 3.14 15.30 2.21
N ASP A 81 2.21 16.25 2.34
CA ASP A 81 2.25 17.52 1.63
C ASP A 81 2.06 18.68 2.62
N ARG A 82 2.45 19.88 2.22
CA ARG A 82 2.24 21.10 3.00
C ARG A 82 0.75 21.48 3.06
N ASN A 83 0.01 21.18 2.00
CA ASN A 83 -1.41 21.50 1.85
C ASN A 83 -2.27 20.23 1.97
N ASN A 84 -3.57 20.40 2.24
CA ASN A 84 -4.52 19.29 2.34
C ASN A 84 -5.23 18.98 0.99
N ASP A 85 -4.87 19.72 -0.05
CA ASP A 85 -5.44 19.70 -1.38
C ASP A 85 -4.37 19.64 -2.47
N MET A 86 -4.72 19.02 -3.59
CA MET A 86 -3.96 19.04 -4.82
C MET A 86 -4.45 20.19 -5.69
N LEU A 87 -3.57 21.17 -5.94
CA LEU A 87 -3.83 22.27 -6.86
C LEU A 87 -3.68 21.81 -8.33
N PHE A 88 -4.74 21.99 -9.11
CA PHE A 88 -4.71 21.82 -10.56
C PHE A 88 -4.09 23.05 -11.23
N THR A 89 -2.76 23.12 -11.18
CA THR A 89 -1.97 24.24 -11.73
C THR A 89 -2.30 24.61 -13.19
N PRO A 90 -2.70 23.68 -14.09
CA PRO A 90 -3.09 24.05 -15.45
C PRO A 90 -4.31 24.98 -15.56
N LEU A 91 -5.19 25.04 -14.55
CA LEU A 91 -6.33 25.98 -14.53
C LEU A 91 -6.10 27.19 -13.60
N LEU A 92 -4.91 27.37 -13.03
CA LEU A 92 -4.66 28.47 -12.11
C LEU A 92 -4.90 29.86 -12.74
N TRP A 93 -4.69 29.98 -14.05
CA TRP A 93 -4.96 31.21 -14.79
C TRP A 93 -6.44 31.62 -14.78
N THR A 94 -7.39 30.67 -14.67
CA THR A 94 -8.82 30.99 -14.61
C THR A 94 -9.23 31.56 -13.24
N VAL A 95 -8.45 31.29 -12.20
CA VAL A 95 -8.60 31.95 -10.91
C VAL A 95 -7.98 33.34 -10.97
N ALA A 96 -6.77 33.45 -11.54
CA ALA A 96 -6.06 34.72 -11.65
C ALA A 96 -6.82 35.80 -12.44
N ASN A 97 -7.61 35.40 -13.45
CA ASN A 97 -8.46 36.31 -14.23
C ASN A 97 -9.90 36.44 -13.69
N GLY A 98 -10.21 35.87 -12.53
CA GLY A 98 -11.53 35.94 -11.89
C GLY A 98 -12.64 35.13 -12.55
N ARG A 99 -12.33 34.23 -13.50
CA ARG A 99 -13.33 33.40 -14.20
C ARG A 99 -13.76 32.17 -13.39
N THR A 100 -13.04 31.83 -12.33
CA THR A 100 -13.27 30.60 -11.56
C THR A 100 -12.91 30.80 -10.09
N SER A 101 -13.70 30.21 -9.20
CA SER A 101 -13.41 30.20 -7.75
C SER A 101 -12.18 29.31 -7.45
N PRO A 102 -11.30 29.68 -6.50
CA PRO A 102 -10.18 28.84 -6.08
C PRO A 102 -10.59 27.40 -5.74
N ASN A 103 -11.78 27.21 -5.17
CA ASN A 103 -12.30 25.89 -4.79
C ASN A 103 -12.53 24.95 -5.99
N ASN A 104 -12.66 25.51 -7.20
CA ASN A 104 -12.90 24.73 -8.42
C ASN A 104 -11.60 24.24 -9.08
N VAL A 105 -10.43 24.67 -8.60
CA VAL A 105 -9.12 24.25 -9.13
C VAL A 105 -8.32 23.43 -8.13
N VAL A 106 -8.93 23.02 -7.02
CA VAL A 106 -8.30 22.20 -5.99
C VAL A 106 -9.11 20.92 -5.75
N VAL A 107 -8.43 19.85 -5.37
CA VAL A 107 -9.08 18.58 -4.97
C VAL A 107 -8.49 18.13 -3.65
N PRO A 108 -9.29 17.87 -2.60
CA PRO A 108 -8.78 17.36 -1.34
C PRO A 108 -7.97 16.08 -1.54
N ILE A 109 -6.74 16.03 -1.00
CA ILE A 109 -5.83 14.87 -1.15
C ILE A 109 -6.48 13.59 -0.61
N ARG A 110 -7.29 13.72 0.44
CA ARG A 110 -8.01 12.60 1.06
C ARG A 110 -8.98 11.90 0.11
N ASN A 111 -9.45 12.55 -0.95
CA ASN A 111 -10.31 11.92 -1.96
C ASN A 111 -9.58 10.84 -2.77
N PHE A 112 -8.24 10.89 -2.81
CA PHE A 112 -7.41 9.90 -3.49
C PHE A 112 -7.01 8.73 -2.59
N GLN A 113 -7.23 8.83 -1.28
CA GLN A 113 -7.02 7.69 -0.38
C GLN A 113 -8.08 6.65 -0.71
N LYS A 114 -7.67 5.64 -1.47
CA LYS A 114 -8.50 4.46 -1.66
C LYS A 114 -8.35 3.59 -0.42
N GLY A 115 -9.50 3.17 0.06
CA GLY A 115 -9.56 1.95 0.82
C GLY A 115 -9.33 0.80 -0.14
#